data_AF-A0A0T9TPE0-F1
#
_entry.id   AF-A0A0T9TPE0-F1
#
_cell.length_a   1.000
_cell.length_b   1.000
_cell.length_c   1.000
_cell.angle_alpha   90.00
_cell.angle_beta   90.00
_cell.angle_gamma   90.00
#
_symmetry.space_group_name_H-M   'P 1'
#
loop_
_entity.id
_entity.type
_entity.pdbx_description
1 polymer ?
#
loop_
_entity_poly.entity_id
_entity_poly.type
_entity_poly.pdbx_seq_one_letter_code
_entity_poly.pdbx_strand_id
1 'polypeptide(L)'
;MSVLAKRGHSYSEMGSMPLPLFNALYVYENFIAPSGPRIDQIRHAQVLETIYKSSGNLSKEGMRSISIQDFDMYGLISGKSTEELLQDKNKKDHENMMRLFVSEDKNGKQ
;
A
#
# COMPACT_ATOMS: atom_id res chain seq x y z
N MET A 1 -11.66 -19.38 -16.74
CA MET A 1 -11.86 -18.34 -15.70
C MET A 1 -10.91 -17.16 -15.85
N SER A 2 -9.58 -17.35 -15.79
CA SER A 2 -8.59 -16.25 -15.88
C SER A 2 -8.77 -15.29 -17.07
N VAL A 3 -9.00 -15.81 -18.28
CA VAL A 3 -9.20 -14.99 -19.50
C VAL A 3 -10.51 -14.20 -19.46
N LEU A 4 -11.56 -14.77 -18.88
CA LEU A 4 -12.87 -14.11 -18.76
C LEU A 4 -12.82 -12.95 -17.76
N ALA A 5 -12.22 -13.19 -16.58
CA ALA A 5 -12.03 -12.17 -15.55
C ALA A 5 -11.18 -10.99 -16.05
N LYS A 6 -10.02 -11.27 -16.65
CA LYS A 6 -9.07 -10.23 -17.11
C LYS A 6 -9.61 -9.30 -18.20
N ARG A 7 -10.60 -9.73 -18.98
CA ARG A 7 -11.19 -8.91 -20.05
C ARG A 7 -12.00 -7.73 -19.49
N GLY A 8 -12.49 -7.86 -18.25
CA GLY A 8 -13.49 -6.96 -17.69
C GLY A 8 -14.87 -7.18 -18.33
N HIS A 9 -15.89 -6.74 -17.61
CA HIS A 9 -17.27 -6.79 -18.05
C HIS A 9 -17.94 -5.44 -17.78
N SER A 10 -18.70 -4.95 -18.76
CA SER A 10 -19.56 -3.79 -18.59
C SER A 10 -20.78 -4.14 -17.73
N TYR A 11 -21.45 -3.10 -17.20
CA TYR A 11 -22.63 -3.29 -16.36
C TYR A 11 -23.74 -4.09 -17.05
N SER A 12 -23.97 -3.85 -18.34
CA SER A 12 -24.96 -4.58 -19.13
C SER A 12 -24.57 -6.06 -19.33
N GLU A 13 -23.29 -6.34 -19.60
CA GLU A 13 -22.79 -7.72 -19.70
C GLU A 13 -22.96 -8.47 -18.38
N MET A 14 -22.64 -7.82 -17.25
CA MET A 14 -22.81 -8.40 -15.91
C MET A 14 -24.29 -8.67 -15.59
N GLY A 15 -25.20 -7.75 -15.95
CA GLY A 15 -26.64 -7.94 -15.75
C GLY A 15 -27.24 -9.04 -16.65
N SER A 16 -26.63 -9.30 -17.81
CA SER A 16 -27.08 -10.34 -18.75
C SER A 16 -26.50 -11.73 -18.46
N MET A 17 -25.52 -11.86 -17.56
CA MET A 17 -24.82 -13.13 -17.37
C MET A 17 -25.59 -14.10 -16.45
N PRO A 18 -25.44 -15.43 -16.64
CA PRO A 18 -26.00 -16.40 -15.72
C PRO A 18 -25.46 -16.22 -14.30
N LEU A 19 -26.34 -16.21 -13.30
CA LEU A 19 -25.99 -15.99 -11.90
C LEU A 19 -24.85 -16.91 -11.38
N PRO A 20 -24.79 -18.21 -11.72
CA PRO A 20 -23.67 -19.06 -11.31
C PRO A 20 -22.33 -18.59 -11.85
N LEU A 21 -22.30 -18.09 -13.09
CA LEU A 21 -21.08 -17.58 -13.71
C LEU A 21 -20.66 -16.25 -13.06
N PHE A 22 -21.63 -15.37 -12.75
CA PHE A 22 -21.37 -14.13 -12.03
C PHE A 22 -20.71 -14.42 -10.67
N ASN A 23 -21.32 -15.30 -9.88
CA ASN A 23 -20.80 -15.65 -8.56
C ASN A 23 -19.40 -16.28 -8.66
N ALA A 24 -19.17 -17.15 -9.64
CA ALA A 24 -17.87 -17.77 -9.85
C ALA A 24 -16.79 -16.74 -10.23
N LEU A 25 -17.10 -15.77 -11.09
CA LEU A 25 -16.18 -14.68 -11.42
C LEU A 25 -15.94 -13.77 -10.22
N TYR A 26 -16.99 -13.41 -9.49
CA TYR A 26 -16.89 -12.58 -8.29
C TYR A 26 -15.98 -13.20 -7.23
N VAL A 27 -16.16 -14.49 -6.94
CA VAL A 27 -15.29 -15.21 -5.98
C VAL A 27 -13.85 -15.29 -6.51
N TYR A 28 -13.69 -15.56 -7.81
CA TYR A 28 -12.37 -15.65 -8.43
C TYR A 28 -11.60 -14.33 -8.31
N GLU A 29 -12.23 -13.20 -8.62
CA GLU A 29 -11.59 -11.87 -8.60
C GLU A 29 -11.37 -11.29 -7.22
N ASN A 30 -12.11 -11.71 -6.19
CA ASN A 30 -11.93 -11.18 -4.84
C ASN A 30 -11.00 -12.05 -3.99
N PHE A 31 -11.01 -13.37 -4.19
CA PHE A 31 -10.35 -14.29 -3.25
C PHE A 31 -9.27 -15.18 -3.89
N ILE A 32 -9.39 -15.55 -5.17
CA ILE A 32 -8.44 -16.47 -5.80
C ILE A 32 -7.31 -15.71 -6.50
N ALA A 33 -7.68 -14.75 -7.35
CA ALA A 33 -6.76 -13.94 -8.11
C ALA A 33 -7.14 -12.46 -7.94
N PRO A 34 -6.96 -11.92 -6.72
CA PRO A 34 -7.32 -10.54 -6.42
C PRO A 34 -6.60 -9.59 -7.37
N SER A 35 -7.39 -8.77 -8.06
CA SER A 35 -6.92 -7.79 -9.04
C SER A 35 -7.42 -6.40 -8.65
N GLY A 36 -6.62 -5.39 -8.93
CA GLY A 36 -6.97 -4.00 -8.64
C GLY A 36 -5.79 -3.18 -8.11
N PRO A 37 -5.93 -1.84 -8.07
CA PRO A 37 -4.81 -0.93 -7.80
C PRO A 37 -4.10 -1.19 -6.47
N ARG A 38 -4.87 -1.49 -5.42
CA ARG A 38 -4.32 -1.82 -4.10
C ARG A 38 -3.45 -3.08 -4.14
N ILE A 39 -3.93 -4.13 -4.80
CA ILE A 39 -3.22 -5.41 -4.86
C ILE A 39 -1.96 -5.27 -5.72
N ASP A 40 -2.06 -4.56 -6.85
CA ASP A 40 -0.91 -4.31 -7.72
C ASP A 40 0.15 -3.46 -7.00
N GLN A 41 -0.25 -2.46 -6.22
CA GLN A 41 0.66 -1.68 -5.37
C GLN A 41 1.34 -2.55 -4.30
N ILE A 42 0.61 -3.47 -3.66
CA ILE A 42 1.19 -4.42 -2.69
C ILE A 42 2.24 -5.30 -3.38
N ARG A 43 1.92 -5.90 -4.53
CA ARG A 43 2.88 -6.74 -5.27
C ARG A 43 4.13 -5.95 -5.67
N HIS A 44 3.94 -4.73 -6.16
CA HIS A 44 5.05 -3.85 -6.53
C HIS A 44 5.92 -3.49 -5.30
N ALA A 45 5.30 -3.10 -4.19
CA ALA A 45 6.00 -2.78 -2.94
C ALA A 45 6.81 -3.98 -2.41
N GLN A 46 6.27 -5.19 -2.49
CA GLN A 46 6.98 -6.42 -2.09
C GLN A 46 8.23 -6.66 -2.94
N VAL A 47 8.13 -6.42 -4.25
CA VAL A 47 9.26 -6.55 -5.17
C VAL A 47 10.35 -5.52 -4.83
N LEU A 48 9.97 -4.25 -4.62
CA LEU A 48 10.90 -3.20 -4.23
C LEU A 48 11.58 -3.49 -2.89
N GLU A 49 10.80 -3.92 -1.89
CA GLU A 49 11.32 -4.31 -0.58
C GLU A 49 12.35 -5.43 -0.72
N THR A 50 12.05 -6.45 -1.52
CA THR A 50 12.94 -7.59 -1.76
C THR A 50 14.22 -7.15 -2.46
N ILE A 51 14.11 -6.37 -3.54
CA ILE A 51 15.25 -5.83 -4.27
C ILE A 51 16.13 -5.01 -3.32
N TYR A 52 15.52 -4.13 -2.54
CA TYR A 52 16.25 -3.24 -1.63
C TYR A 52 16.94 -4.03 -0.51
N LYS A 53 16.26 -5.01 0.10
CA LYS A 53 16.87 -5.91 1.11
C LYS A 53 18.00 -6.75 0.51
N SER A 54 17.90 -7.15 -0.76
CA SER A 54 18.94 -7.91 -1.44
C SER A 54 20.16 -7.08 -1.90
N SER A 55 20.06 -5.75 -1.89
CA SER A 55 21.09 -4.85 -2.45
C SER A 55 22.42 -4.83 -1.69
N GLY A 56 22.49 -5.40 -0.48
CA GLY A 56 23.70 -5.46 0.34
C GLY A 56 24.12 -4.14 1.00
N ASN A 57 23.43 -3.03 0.70
CA ASN A 57 23.76 -1.69 1.20
C ASN A 57 23.09 -1.35 2.56
N LEU A 58 22.52 -2.33 3.24
CA LEU A 58 21.73 -2.13 4.46
C LEU A 58 22.45 -2.68 5.69
N SER A 59 22.36 -1.93 6.80
CA SER A 59 22.73 -2.44 8.11
C SER A 59 21.75 -3.53 8.56
N LYS A 60 22.17 -4.39 9.50
CA LYS A 60 21.28 -5.42 10.09
C LYS A 60 20.03 -4.83 10.72
N GLU A 61 20.13 -3.63 11.28
CA GLU A 61 19.00 -2.90 11.86
C GLU A 61 18.06 -2.38 10.76
N GLY A 62 18.61 -1.74 9.72
CA GLY A 62 17.82 -1.25 8.59
C GLY A 62 17.06 -2.38 7.88
N MET A 63 17.67 -3.55 7.74
CA MET A 63 17.03 -4.70 7.12
C MET A 63 15.81 -5.22 7.91
N ARG A 64 15.78 -5.03 9.23
CA ARG A 64 14.65 -5.40 10.09
C ARG A 64 13.57 -4.34 10.15
N SER A 65 13.93 -3.06 10.00
CA SER A 65 12.98 -1.95 10.11
C SER A 65 12.16 -1.70 8.85
N ILE A 66 12.71 -2.04 7.68
CA ILE A 66 12.05 -1.78 6.38
C ILE A 66 10.84 -2.71 6.20
N SER A 67 9.75 -2.10 5.76
CA SER A 67 8.47 -2.73 5.48
C SER A 67 7.95 -2.38 4.10
N ILE A 68 6.98 -3.16 3.61
CA ILE A 68 6.19 -2.86 2.41
C ILE A 68 5.52 -1.47 2.44
N GLN A 69 5.22 -0.92 3.61
CA GLN A 69 4.57 0.39 3.74
C GLN A 69 5.50 1.53 3.32
N ASP A 70 6.83 1.35 3.45
CA ASP A 70 7.83 2.33 3.04
C ASP A 70 7.89 2.50 1.50
N PHE A 71 7.33 1.54 0.77
CA PHE A 71 7.23 1.55 -0.69
C PHE A 71 5.81 1.85 -1.19
N ASP A 72 4.92 2.35 -0.31
CA ASP A 72 3.55 2.75 -0.67
C ASP A 72 3.49 4.16 -1.26
N MET A 73 3.73 4.27 -2.57
CA MET A 73 3.79 5.56 -3.29
C MET A 73 2.44 6.28 -3.36
N TYR A 74 1.34 5.53 -3.40
CA TYR A 74 0.00 6.08 -3.61
C TYR A 74 -0.88 6.04 -2.35
N GLY A 75 -0.34 5.58 -1.21
CA GLY A 75 -1.08 5.44 0.05
C GLY A 75 -2.14 4.35 0.04
N LEU A 76 -2.13 3.45 -0.96
CA LEU A 76 -3.19 2.46 -1.20
C LEU A 76 -3.08 1.23 -0.30
N ILE A 77 -1.89 0.94 0.23
CA ILE A 77 -1.64 -0.26 1.03
C ILE A 77 -2.27 -0.10 2.41
N SER A 78 -2.15 1.11 2.99
CA SER A 78 -2.61 1.46 4.34
C SER A 78 -4.09 1.18 4.58
N GLY A 79 -4.92 1.25 3.53
CA GLY A 79 -6.38 1.13 3.64
C GLY A 79 -7.05 2.31 4.34
N LYS A 80 -6.30 3.37 4.64
CA LYS A 80 -6.81 4.61 5.24
C LYS A 80 -7.48 5.48 4.20
N SER A 81 -8.44 6.29 4.64
CA SER A 81 -9.03 7.32 3.80
C SER A 81 -8.01 8.43 3.49
N THR A 82 -8.30 9.23 2.47
CA THR A 82 -7.48 10.40 2.14
C THR A 82 -7.40 11.41 3.29
N GLU A 83 -8.49 11.58 4.04
CA GLU A 83 -8.52 12.46 5.22
C GLU A 83 -7.66 11.92 6.36
N GLU A 84 -7.73 10.60 6.62
CA GLU A 84 -6.91 9.95 7.64
C GLU A 84 -5.42 10.01 7.31
N LEU A 85 -5.05 9.83 6.04
CA LEU A 85 -3.67 9.99 5.56
C LEU A 85 -3.17 11.43 5.75
N LEU A 86 -4.03 12.42 5.53
CA LEU A 86 -3.69 13.82 5.73
C LEU A 86 -3.47 14.14 7.21
N GLN A 87 -4.33 13.61 8.10
CA GLN A 87 -4.19 13.77 9.54
C GLN A 87 -2.91 13.12 10.06
N ASP A 88 -2.58 11.92 9.61
CA ASP A 88 -1.34 11.24 9.97
C ASP A 88 -0.11 12.04 9.52
N LYS A 89 -0.16 12.60 8.31
CA LYS A 89 0.92 13.43 7.80
C LYS A 89 1.08 14.70 8.64
N ASN A 90 0.00 15.42 8.90
CA ASN A 90 0.02 16.62 9.73
C ASN A 90 0.54 16.33 11.15
N LYS A 91 0.15 15.19 11.72
CA LYS A 91 0.63 14.75 13.04
C LYS A 91 2.13 14.46 13.03
N LYS A 92 2.63 13.72 12.03
CA LYS A 92 4.07 13.45 11.88
C LYS A 92 4.88 14.74 11.69
N ASP A 93 4.36 15.67 10.89
CA ASP A 93 5.01 16.96 10.65
C ASP A 93 5.06 17.79 11.94
N HIS A 94 3.96 17.81 12.72
CA HIS A 94 3.92 18.48 14.01
C HIS A 94 4.88 17.87 15.04
N GLU A 95 4.93 16.55 15.14
CA GLU A 95 5.86 15.83 16.02
C GLU A 95 7.33 16.10 15.66
N ASN A 96 7.65 16.12 14.36
CA ASN A 96 8.99 16.47 13.88
C ASN A 96 9.36 17.92 14.21
N MET A 97 8.44 18.87 14.01
CA MET A 97 8.66 20.27 14.39
C MET A 97 8.92 20.41 15.88
N MET A 98 8.08 19.82 16.75
CA MET A 98 8.29 19.84 18.19
C MET A 98 9.64 19.23 18.60
N ARG A 99 10.04 18.12 17.97
CA ARG A 99 11.33 17.48 18.25
C ARG A 99 12.52 18.40 17.94
N LEU A 100 12.45 19.15 16.85
CA LEU A 100 13.49 20.11 16.47
C LEU A 100 13.60 21.24 17.50
N PHE A 101 12.48 21.85 17.90
CA PHE A 101 12.48 22.90 18.93
C PHE A 101 13.09 22.44 20.26
N VAL A 102 12.74 21.23 20.73
CA VAL A 102 13.31 20.67 21.98
C VAL A 102 14.82 20.41 21.86
N SER A 103 15.31 20.11 20.66
CA SER A 103 16.75 19.90 20.44
C SER A 103 17.55 21.20 20.41
N GLU A 104 16.97 22.31 19.94
CA GLU A 104 17.61 23.63 19.95
C GLU A 104 17.76 24.19 21.37
N ASP A 105 16.75 24.04 22.22
CA ASP A 105 16.79 24.48 23.63
C ASP A 105 17.87 23.76 24.47
N LYS A 106 18.28 22.55 24.07
CA LYS A 106 19.34 21.79 24.74
C LYS A 106 20.75 22.18 24.27
N ASN A 107 20.89 22.67 23.04
CA ASN A 107 22.17 23.12 22.50
C ASN A 107 22.47 24.60 22.81
N GLY A 108 21.46 25.42 23.14
CA GLY A 108 21.63 26.82 23.54
C GLY A 108 22.03 27.06 25.01
N LYS A 109 22.22 25.98 25.80
CA LYS A 109 22.73 26.03 27.18
C LYS A 109 24.10 25.37 27.26
N GLN A 110 25.10 25.97 26.63
CA GLN A 110 26.52 25.74 26.92
C GLN A 110 27.25 27.07 26.97
#